data_AF-A0A402WIR9-F1
#
_entry.id   AF-A0A402WIR9-F1
#
_cell.length_a   1.000
_cell.length_b   1.000
_cell.length_c   1.000
_cell.angle_alpha   90.00
_cell.angle_beta   90.00
_cell.angle_gamma   90.00
#
_symmetry.space_group_name_H-M   'P 1'
#
loop_
_entity.id
_entity.type
_entity.pdbx_description
1 polymer ?
#
loop_
_entity_poly.entity_id
_entity_poly.type
_entity_poly.pdbx_seq_one_letter_code
_entity_poly.pdbx_strand_id
1 'polypeptide(L)'
;MTAQIAAYGRLVADPQTKTTSKGTNMTMARMAVSLPCSAAQDGQATLWLGVLAFGKQADALAKHTKGNLVSVAGTMQINQWTGQDGGTQSGYTVIADSVISARTARPGGRRGQQGQATQALQHAKQQTAAGAPPPDDDIPDFESDDIPF
;
A
#
# COMPACT_ATOMS: atom_id res chain seq x y z
N MET A 1 25.93 -14.47 10.87
CA MET A 1 25.32 -14.37 9.53
C MET A 1 23.84 -14.09 9.72
N THR A 2 23.34 -12.99 9.16
CA THR A 2 21.91 -12.64 9.19
C THR A 2 21.31 -12.90 7.80
N ALA A 3 20.11 -13.47 7.77
CA ALA A 3 19.35 -13.61 6.53
C ALA A 3 18.25 -12.55 6.52
N GLN A 4 18.09 -11.84 5.41
CA GLN A 4 16.97 -10.91 5.22
C GLN A 4 15.92 -11.53 4.30
N ILE A 5 14.66 -11.19 4.56
CA ILE A 5 13.53 -11.63 3.76
C ILE A 5 12.60 -10.44 3.51
N ALA A 6 12.10 -10.35 2.29
CA ALA A 6 10.96 -9.51 1.94
C ALA A 6 9.85 -10.43 1.46
N ALA A 7 8.66 -10.27 2.04
CA ALA A 7 7.50 -11.06 1.69
C ALA A 7 6.25 -10.19 1.70
N TYR A 8 5.26 -10.56 0.89
CA TYR A 8 3.94 -9.95 0.93
C TYR A 8 2.88 -11.05 1.00
N GLY A 9 1.79 -10.76 1.68
CA GLY A 9 0.76 -11.74 1.93
C GLY A 9 -0.41 -11.15 2.70
N ARG A 10 -1.34 -12.03 3.10
CA ARG A 10 -2.53 -11.62 3.84
C ARG A 10 -2.43 -12.02 5.30
N LEU A 11 -2.80 -11.11 6.19
CA LEU A 11 -2.91 -11.40 7.61
C LEU A 11 -4.00 -12.46 7.84
N VAL A 12 -3.67 -13.53 8.57
CA VAL A 12 -4.61 -14.64 8.83
C VAL A 12 -5.34 -14.46 10.15
N ALA A 13 -4.77 -13.66 11.05
CA ALA A 13 -5.36 -13.25 12.31
C ALA A 13 -5.10 -11.75 12.53
N ASP A 14 -5.86 -11.15 13.45
CA ASP A 14 -5.62 -9.77 13.86
C ASP A 14 -4.26 -9.66 14.58
N PRO A 15 -3.47 -8.60 14.30
CA PRO A 15 -2.21 -8.36 14.99
C PRO A 15 -2.39 -8.20 16.50
N GLN A 16 -1.57 -8.91 17.27
CA GLN A 16 -1.56 -8.82 18.72
C GLN A 16 -0.44 -7.89 19.18
N THR A 17 -0.82 -6.78 19.79
CA THR A 17 0.13 -5.84 20.40
C THR A 17 0.41 -6.23 21.85
N LYS A 18 1.68 -6.27 22.22
CA LYS A 18 2.18 -6.51 23.56
C LYS A 18 3.26 -5.48 23.89
N THR A 19 3.40 -5.15 25.17
CA THR A 19 4.51 -4.35 25.67
C THR A 19 5.56 -5.30 26.24
N THR A 20 6.80 -5.14 25.81
CA THR A 20 7.93 -5.92 26.35
C THR A 20 8.27 -5.47 27.77
N SER A 21 9.01 -6.29 28.53
CA SER A 21 9.49 -5.93 29.88
C SER A 21 10.35 -4.65 29.91
N LYS A 22 10.92 -4.27 28.76
CA LYS A 22 11.72 -3.04 28.58
C LYS A 22 10.86 -1.81 28.21
N GLY A 23 9.53 -1.93 28.21
CA GLY A 23 8.61 -0.84 27.86
C GLY A 23 8.47 -0.58 26.35
N THR A 24 9.11 -1.38 25.49
CA THR A 24 8.98 -1.24 24.03
C THR A 24 7.72 -1.93 23.54
N ASN A 25 6.92 -1.23 22.72
CA ASN A 25 5.78 -1.81 22.01
C ASN A 25 6.25 -2.83 20.97
N MET A 26 5.59 -3.98 20.96
CA MET A 26 5.83 -5.09 20.06
C MET A 26 4.49 -5.56 19.50
N THR A 27 4.41 -5.75 18.19
CA THR A 27 3.21 -6.31 17.55
C THR A 27 3.57 -7.59 16.83
N MET A 28 2.81 -8.64 17.11
CA MET A 28 2.92 -9.95 16.49
C MET A 28 1.78 -10.14 15.51
N ALA A 29 2.09 -10.61 14.32
CA ALA A 29 1.09 -10.97 13.33
C ALA A 29 1.45 -12.29 12.66
N ARG A 30 0.46 -12.92 12.02
CA ARG A 30 0.67 -14.12 11.21
C ARG A 30 0.11 -13.90 9.83
N MET A 31 0.90 -14.22 8.82
CA MET A 31 0.61 -13.96 7.42
C MET A 31 0.72 -15.22 6.59
N ALA A 32 -0.20 -15.39 5.64
CA ALA A 32 -0.11 -16.38 4.59
C ALA A 32 0.57 -15.74 3.38
N VAL A 33 1.69 -16.34 2.96
CA VAL A 33 2.47 -15.93 1.79
C VAL A 33 2.37 -17.02 0.75
N SER A 34 1.90 -16.68 -0.44
CA SER A 34 1.85 -17.61 -1.57
C SER A 34 3.24 -17.69 -2.21
N LEU A 35 3.82 -18.87 -2.22
CA LEU A 35 5.10 -19.17 -2.88
C LEU A 35 4.87 -20.04 -4.11
N PRO A 36 5.64 -19.85 -5.19
CA PRO A 36 5.61 -20.78 -6.31
C PRO A 36 6.15 -22.15 -5.84
N CYS A 37 5.43 -23.21 -6.15
CA CYS A 37 5.82 -24.58 -5.82
C CYS A 37 5.43 -25.51 -6.97
N SER A 38 6.43 -26.00 -7.70
CA SER A 38 6.22 -26.91 -8.84
C SER A 38 5.67 -28.27 -8.44
N ALA A 39 5.84 -28.69 -7.19
CA ALA A 39 5.34 -29.96 -6.67
C ALA A 39 3.88 -29.90 -6.19
N ALA A 40 3.30 -28.69 -6.06
CA ALA A 40 1.91 -28.54 -5.67
C ALA A 40 0.99 -28.66 -6.89
N GLN A 41 -0.18 -29.29 -6.71
CA GLN A 41 -1.18 -29.48 -7.77
C GLN A 41 -1.61 -28.15 -8.41
N ASP A 42 -1.63 -27.09 -7.61
CA ASP A 42 -2.06 -25.74 -8.00
C ASP A 42 -0.86 -24.84 -8.37
N GLY A 43 0.36 -25.38 -8.38
CA GLY A 43 1.60 -24.63 -8.63
C GLY A 43 2.00 -23.65 -7.51
N GLN A 44 1.29 -23.63 -6.38
CA GLN A 44 1.52 -22.72 -5.26
C GLN A 44 1.54 -23.45 -3.92
N ALA A 45 2.43 -23.02 -3.02
CA ALA A 45 2.47 -23.43 -1.62
C ALA A 45 2.23 -22.22 -0.71
N THR A 46 1.54 -22.44 0.41
CA THR A 46 1.35 -21.38 1.41
C THR A 46 2.43 -21.47 2.47
N LEU A 47 3.28 -20.45 2.55
CA LEU A 47 4.17 -20.23 3.67
C LEU A 47 3.45 -19.47 4.78
N TRP A 48 3.43 -20.09 5.95
CA TRP A 48 2.94 -19.48 7.19
C TRP A 48 4.05 -18.69 7.86
N LEU A 49 4.04 -17.38 7.67
CA LEU A 49 5.09 -16.49 8.18
C LEU A 49 4.60 -15.76 9.44
N GLY A 50 5.35 -15.89 10.53
CA GLY A 50 5.20 -15.03 11.71
C GLY A 50 5.90 -13.69 11.47
N VAL A 51 5.28 -12.60 11.86
CA VAL A 51 5.84 -11.24 11.77
C VAL A 51 5.92 -10.65 13.17
N LEU A 52 7.10 -10.17 13.53
CA LEU A 52 7.38 -9.46 14.78
C LEU A 52 7.90 -8.08 14.45
N ALA A 53 7.17 -7.03 14.87
CA ALA A 53 7.56 -5.65 14.66
C ALA A 53 7.73 -4.95 16.01
N PHE A 54 8.64 -3.98 16.08
CA PHE A 54 8.94 -3.18 17.28
C PHE A 54 8.75 -1.69 17.00
N GLY A 55 8.45 -0.91 18.05
CA GLY A 55 8.39 0.55 17.98
C GLY A 55 7.39 1.06 16.94
N LYS A 56 7.81 1.96 16.04
CA LYS A 56 6.93 2.59 15.04
C LYS A 56 6.30 1.57 14.08
N GLN A 57 7.03 0.50 13.76
CA GLN A 57 6.60 -0.56 12.88
C GLN A 57 5.56 -1.44 13.57
N ALA A 58 5.68 -1.62 14.90
CA ALA A 58 4.64 -2.25 15.71
C ALA A 58 3.33 -1.45 15.62
N ASP A 59 3.39 -0.13 15.83
CA ASP A 59 2.21 0.74 15.75
C ASP A 59 1.60 0.77 14.33
N ALA A 60 2.43 0.66 13.29
CA ALA A 60 1.96 0.55 11.91
C ALA A 60 1.25 -0.79 11.67
N LEU A 61 1.82 -1.89 12.17
CA LEU A 61 1.25 -3.23 12.05
C LEU A 61 -0.04 -3.36 12.87
N ALA A 62 -0.12 -2.77 14.05
CA ALA A 62 -1.27 -2.79 14.95
C ALA A 62 -2.54 -2.16 14.35
N LYS A 63 -2.39 -1.27 13.36
CA LYS A 63 -3.51 -0.63 12.65
C LYS A 63 -4.15 -1.53 11.58
N HIS A 64 -3.61 -2.72 11.36
CA HIS A 64 -4.13 -3.68 10.41
C HIS A 64 -5.06 -4.69 11.07
N THR A 65 -5.90 -5.30 10.25
CA THR A 65 -6.82 -6.36 10.66
C THR A 65 -6.61 -7.60 9.79
N LYS A 66 -7.17 -8.73 10.22
CA LYS A 66 -7.25 -9.96 9.44
C LYS A 66 -7.71 -9.68 8.01
N GLY A 67 -7.07 -10.34 7.05
CA GLY A 67 -7.35 -10.26 5.62
C GLY A 67 -6.65 -9.10 4.89
N ASN A 68 -6.07 -8.13 5.61
CA ASN A 68 -5.29 -7.05 4.98
C ASN A 68 -4.05 -7.60 4.26
N LEU A 69 -3.77 -7.07 3.08
CA LEU A 69 -2.53 -7.32 2.35
C LEU A 69 -1.43 -6.45 2.95
N VAL A 70 -0.35 -7.09 3.40
CA VAL A 70 0.81 -6.45 4.02
C VAL A 70 2.07 -6.99 3.37
N SER A 71 3.02 -6.10 3.12
CA SER A 71 4.39 -6.39 2.73
C SER A 71 5.31 -6.09 3.91
N VAL A 72 6.20 -7.02 4.21
CA VAL A 72 7.13 -6.93 5.32
C VAL A 72 8.54 -7.19 4.79
N ALA A 73 9.50 -6.46 5.33
CA ALA A 73 10.91 -6.71 5.08
C ALA A 73 11.69 -6.63 6.40
N GLY A 74 12.67 -7.51 6.55
CA GLY A 74 13.57 -7.48 7.70
C GLY A 74 14.35 -8.76 7.86
N THR A 75 14.69 -9.11 9.10
CA THR A 75 15.56 -10.24 9.42
C THR A 75 14.78 -11.52 9.64
N MET A 76 15.17 -12.58 8.95
CA MET A 76 14.60 -13.92 9.07
C MET A 76 15.13 -14.65 10.30
N GLN A 77 14.23 -15.29 11.04
CA GLN A 77 14.50 -16.17 12.17
C GLN A 77 13.77 -17.50 11.97
N ILE A 78 14.46 -18.59 12.30
CA ILE A 78 13.89 -19.93 12.33
C ILE A 78 13.87 -20.34 13.80
N ASN A 79 12.67 -20.52 14.34
CA ASN A 79 12.50 -20.99 15.70
C ASN A 79 12.20 -22.49 15.65
N GLN A 80 12.96 -23.28 16.40
CA GLN A 80 12.70 -24.70 16.56
C GLN A 80 12.21 -24.96 17.97
N TRP A 81 11.17 -25.79 18.10
CA TRP A 81 10.66 -26.22 19.40
C TRP A 81 10.22 -27.67 19.33
N THR A 82 10.30 -28.36 20.46
CA THR A 82 9.82 -29.73 20.58
C THR A 82 8.31 -29.71 20.72
N GLY A 83 7.62 -30.36 19.79
CA GLY A 83 6.18 -30.58 19.86
C GLY A 83 5.83 -31.54 21.00
N GLN A 84 4.55 -31.57 21.37
CA GLN A 84 4.07 -32.41 22.46
C GLN A 84 4.28 -33.91 22.20
N ASP A 85 4.38 -34.30 20.93
CA ASP A 85 4.65 -35.67 20.46
C ASP A 85 6.16 -36.01 20.38
N GLY A 86 7.04 -35.12 20.89
CA GLY A 86 8.49 -35.30 20.87
C GLY A 86 9.20 -34.94 19.55
N GLY A 87 8.45 -34.61 18.49
CA GLY A 87 9.02 -34.19 17.21
C GLY A 87 9.50 -32.73 17.20
N THR A 88 10.61 -32.43 16.52
CA THR A 88 11.09 -31.07 16.32
C THR A 88 10.23 -30.34 15.30
N GLN A 89 9.54 -29.30 15.74
CA GLN A 89 8.81 -28.37 14.89
C GLN A 89 9.67 -27.15 14.58
N SER A 90 9.56 -26.63 13.36
CA SER A 90 10.24 -25.40 12.95
C SER A 90 9.22 -24.36 12.49
N GLY A 91 9.40 -23.12 12.92
CA GLY A 91 8.56 -21.98 12.55
C GLY A 91 9.38 -20.84 11.98
N TYR A 92 8.84 -20.24 10.93
CA TYR A 92 9.45 -19.12 10.24
C TYR A 92 8.92 -17.80 10.79
N THR A 93 9.83 -16.94 11.21
CA THR A 93 9.51 -15.64 11.81
C THR A 93 10.37 -14.57 11.16
N VAL A 94 9.78 -13.43 10.82
CA VAL A 94 10.53 -12.24 10.41
C VAL A 94 10.44 -11.18 11.49
N ILE A 95 11.59 -10.62 11.86
CA ILE A 95 11.67 -9.36 12.61
C ILE A 95 11.61 -8.24 11.58
N ALA A 96 10.47 -7.56 11.51
CA ALA A 96 10.19 -6.58 10.49
C ALA A 96 10.85 -5.24 10.81
N ASP A 97 11.79 -4.83 9.95
CA ASP A 97 12.38 -3.49 9.93
C ASP A 97 11.49 -2.52 9.15
N SER A 98 10.69 -3.04 8.20
CA SER A 98 9.73 -2.28 7.39
C SER A 98 8.41 -3.04 7.24
N VAL A 99 7.31 -2.30 7.38
CA VAL A 99 5.93 -2.79 7.17
C VAL A 99 5.22 -1.82 6.24
N ILE A 100 4.87 -2.29 5.05
CA ILE A 100 4.19 -1.54 4.00
C ILE A 100 2.85 -2.21 3.70
N SER A 101 1.80 -1.43 3.51
CA SER A 101 0.46 -1.91 3.17
C SER A 101 -0.23 -0.88 2.29
N ALA A 102 -1.36 -1.24 1.68
CA ALA A 102 -2.17 -0.27 0.93
C ALA A 102 -2.62 0.95 1.78
N ARG A 103 -2.59 0.84 3.12
CA ARG A 103 -2.88 1.94 4.03
C ARG A 103 -1.68 2.86 4.24
N THR A 104 -0.47 2.30 4.32
CA THR A 104 0.77 3.08 4.51
C THR A 104 1.38 3.56 3.18
N ALA A 105 1.08 2.87 2.07
CA ALA A 105 1.48 3.23 0.71
C ALA A 105 0.64 4.36 0.10
N ARG A 106 -0.34 4.93 0.82
CA ARG A 106 -0.99 6.19 0.46
C ARG A 106 -0.23 7.32 1.15
N PRO A 107 0.73 7.98 0.48
CA PRO A 107 1.41 9.12 1.07
C PRO A 107 0.40 10.26 1.07
N GLY A 108 -0.09 10.64 2.24
CA GLY A 108 -0.90 11.84 2.43
C GLY A 108 -1.98 12.05 1.38
N GLY A 109 -3.11 11.36 1.51
CA GLY A 109 -4.34 11.90 0.96
C GLY A 109 -4.55 13.28 1.60
N ARG A 110 -4.14 14.34 0.88
CA ARG A 110 -4.50 15.72 1.19
C ARG A 110 -6.02 15.81 1.15
N ARG A 111 -6.64 15.51 2.29
CA ARG A 111 -8.02 15.82 2.60
C ARG A 111 -8.07 17.33 2.84
N GLY A 112 -7.98 18.09 1.75
CA GLY A 112 -7.81 19.54 1.81
C GLY A 112 -7.36 20.17 0.50
N GLN A 113 -7.94 19.78 -0.64
CA GLN A 113 -7.87 20.58 -1.87
C GLN A 113 -8.97 20.24 -2.90
N GLN A 114 -10.02 19.54 -2.49
CA GLN A 114 -11.20 19.30 -3.33
C GLN A 114 -12.26 20.41 -3.19
N GLY A 115 -11.95 21.49 -2.45
CA GLY A 115 -12.79 22.68 -2.33
C GLY A 115 -12.34 23.86 -3.21
N GLN A 116 -11.08 23.89 -3.66
CA GLN A 116 -10.54 25.00 -4.44
C GLN A 116 -10.82 24.85 -5.95
N ALA A 117 -10.85 23.62 -6.48
CA ALA A 117 -11.20 23.38 -7.88
C ALA A 117 -12.66 23.77 -8.20
N THR A 118 -13.58 23.56 -7.25
CA THR A 118 -15.00 23.90 -7.41
C THR A 118 -15.24 25.42 -7.33
N GLN A 119 -14.47 26.14 -6.50
CA GLN A 119 -14.54 27.60 -6.41
C GLN A 119 -13.97 28.30 -7.65
N ALA A 120 -12.87 27.79 -8.23
CA ALA A 120 -12.29 28.34 -9.45
C ALA A 120 -13.23 28.20 -10.67
N LEU A 121 -13.95 27.07 -10.78
CA LEU A 121 -14.96 26.85 -11.83
C LEU A 121 -16.20 27.75 -11.66
N GLN A 122 -16.59 28.09 -10.43
CA GLN A 122 -17.70 29.02 -10.18
C GLN A 122 -17.34 30.46 -10.51
N HIS A 123 -16.11 30.90 -10.19
CA HIS A 123 -15.64 32.25 -10.57
C HIS A 123 -15.49 32.42 -12.08
N ALA A 124 -15.01 31.40 -12.81
CA ALA A 124 -14.89 31.47 -14.27
C ALA A 124 -16.25 31.60 -14.99
N LYS A 125 -17.32 30.99 -14.43
CA LYS A 125 -18.68 31.09 -14.99
C LYS A 125 -19.35 32.44 -14.76
N GLN A 126 -18.91 33.20 -13.75
CA GLN A 126 -19.46 34.54 -13.47
C GLN A 126 -18.81 35.65 -14.30
N GLN A 127 -17.59 35.43 -14.81
CA GLN A 127 -16.91 36.41 -15.68
C GLN A 127 -17.35 36.35 -17.15
N THR A 128 -17.94 35.24 -17.62
CA THR A 128 -18.43 35.12 -19.01
C THR A 128 -19.82 35.72 -19.24
N ALA A 129 -20.51 36.17 -18.19
CA ALA A 129 -21.86 36.73 -18.27
C ALA A 129 -21.91 38.27 -18.30
N ALA A 130 -20.76 38.96 -18.18
CA ALA A 130 -20.69 40.42 -18.12
C ALA A 130 -19.61 40.99 -19.05
N GLY A 131 -19.98 41.21 -20.32
CA GLY A 131 -19.30 42.17 -21.18
C GLY A 131 -18.53 41.56 -22.36
N ALA A 132 -19.18 41.50 -23.52
CA ALA A 132 -18.52 41.52 -24.82
C ALA A 132 -19.35 42.42 -25.77
N PRO A 133 -18.79 43.52 -26.32
CA PRO A 133 -19.42 44.23 -27.42
C PRO A 133 -19.31 43.40 -28.72
N PRO A 134 -20.23 43.59 -29.70
CA PRO A 134 -20.20 42.82 -30.93
C PRO A 134 -18.94 43.14 -31.75
N PRO A 135 -18.37 42.15 -32.46
CA PRO A 135 -17.23 42.38 -33.35
C PRO A 135 -17.71 43.05 -34.65
N ASP A 136 -16.99 44.08 -35.08
CA ASP A 136 -17.18 44.77 -36.36
C ASP A 136 -16.83 43.84 -37.54
N ASP A 137 -17.71 43.85 -38.55
CA ASP A 137 -17.55 43.20 -39.85
C ASP A 137 -16.46 43.93 -40.67
N ASP A 138 -15.24 43.39 -40.69
CA ASP A 138 -14.24 43.69 -41.71
C ASP A 138 -13.60 42.36 -42.17
N ILE A 139 -14.28 41.69 -43.11
CA ILE A 139 -13.75 40.53 -43.83
C ILE A 139 -13.05 41.08 -45.09
N PRO A 140 -11.71 40.97 -45.22
CA PRO A 140 -11.07 41.20 -46.51
C PRO A 140 -11.39 40.02 -47.45
N ASP A 141 -11.92 40.36 -48.63
CA ASP A 141 -12.16 39.47 -49.76
C ASP A 141 -10.83 38.80 -50.18
N PHE A 142 -10.70 37.50 -49.89
CA PHE A 142 -9.65 36.70 -50.50
C PHE A 142 -10.21 36.12 -51.80
N GLU A 143 -9.85 36.80 -52.89
CA GLU A 143 -10.08 36.38 -54.26
C GLU A 143 -9.80 34.88 -54.43
N SER A 144 -10.84 34.18 -54.87
CA SER A 144 -10.79 32.84 -55.41
C SER A 144 -9.98 32.85 -56.72
N ASP A 145 -8.78 32.27 -56.73
CA ASP A 145 -8.25 31.68 -57.96
C ASP A 145 -7.16 30.63 -57.71
N ASP A 146 -7.22 29.59 -58.54
CA ASP A 146 -6.20 28.59 -58.87
C ASP A 146 -5.83 27.49 -57.86
N ILE A 147 -6.63 26.41 -57.89
CA ILE A 147 -6.16 25.05 -57.56
C ILE A 147 -6.01 24.28 -58.88
N PRO A 148 -4.78 24.06 -59.40
CA PRO A 148 -4.59 23.18 -60.56
C PRO A 148 -4.58 21.70 -60.14
N PHE A 149 -5.16 20.85 -61.00
CA PHE A 149 -5.21 19.38 -60.88
C PHE A 149 -3.85 18.71 -61.04
#